data_AF-A0A1H5R8Z5-F1
#
_entry.id   AF-A0A1H5R8Z5-F1
#
_cell.length_a   1.000
_cell.length_b   1.000
_cell.length_c   1.000
_cell.angle_alpha   90.00
_cell.angle_beta   90.00
_cell.angle_gamma   90.00
#
_symmetry.space_group_name_H-M   'P 1'
#
loop_
_entity.id
_entity.type
_entity.pdbx_description
1 polymer ?
#
loop_
_entity_poly.entity_id
_entity_poly.type
_entity_poly.pdbx_seq_one_letter_code
_entity_poly.pdbx_strand_id
1 'polypeptide(L)'
;MAKKDAGSRVRDALRVGAQLPDPGSTPVGPGKKPKALAKLDSAGERLSALQESLYAEGVGGGTRSVLLVLQGMDTSGKGGTVSHVLGLVNPMGVHYAGFKAPTPAERRHHYLWRIRKQLPKPGQIGVFDRSHYEDILVPRVSGLLTAAERRRRYGEINAFEQELADAGTTVVKVFLHISPEEQLKRLKARLETPEKHWKYNPGDLEARSHWPAYQEAYADIFKKTSTAHAPWYAVPADHKWYRNWAVAELLLETLAELDPVLPEPGFDVDAELAKLKGVGVSA
;
A
#
# COMPACT_ATOMS: atom_id res chain seq x y z
N MET A 1 -19.36 31.90 14.10
CA MET A 1 -18.30 30.89 14.34
C MET A 1 -18.81 29.53 13.87
N ALA A 2 -18.54 29.18 12.62
CA ALA A 2 -18.89 27.87 12.08
C ALA A 2 -17.90 26.84 12.62
N LYS A 3 -18.38 25.84 13.38
CA LYS A 3 -17.60 24.63 13.64
C LYS A 3 -17.31 23.97 12.29
N LYS A 4 -16.07 24.08 11.84
CA LYS A 4 -15.53 23.27 10.75
C LYS A 4 -15.58 21.83 11.27
N ASP A 5 -16.53 21.03 10.80
CA ASP A 5 -16.46 19.58 10.97
C ASP A 5 -15.17 19.13 10.26
N ALA A 6 -14.07 19.07 11.01
CA ALA A 6 -12.90 18.35 10.61
C ALA A 6 -13.31 16.86 10.61
N GLY A 7 -13.85 16.39 9.48
CA GLY A 7 -14.11 14.99 9.28
C GLY A 7 -12.87 14.20 9.69
N SER A 8 -13.05 13.18 10.53
CA SER A 8 -11.96 12.36 11.05
C SER A 8 -11.07 11.90 9.91
N ARG A 9 -9.75 12.13 10.02
CA ARG A 9 -8.76 11.66 9.03
C ARG A 9 -8.96 10.16 8.80
N VAL A 10 -8.85 9.72 7.55
CA VAL A 10 -8.97 8.30 7.20
C VAL A 10 -7.90 7.49 7.92
N ARG A 11 -6.69 8.05 8.07
CA ARG A 11 -5.62 7.44 8.86
C ARG A 11 -6.01 7.20 10.31
N ASP A 12 -6.71 8.12 10.96
CA ASP A 12 -7.09 7.95 12.37
C ASP A 12 -8.15 6.88 12.53
N ALA A 13 -9.16 6.88 11.67
CA ALA A 13 -10.29 5.98 11.80
C ALA A 13 -10.01 4.56 11.33
N LEU A 14 -9.07 4.36 10.39
CA LEU A 14 -8.69 3.04 9.89
C LEU A 14 -7.47 2.45 10.59
N ARG A 15 -6.87 3.19 11.54
CA ARG A 15 -5.74 2.69 12.32
C ARG A 15 -6.16 1.40 13.02
N VAL A 16 -5.32 0.35 12.92
CA VAL A 16 -5.64 -0.90 13.61
C VAL A 16 -5.65 -0.67 15.12
N GLY A 17 -6.81 -0.91 15.74
CA GLY A 17 -7.02 -0.91 17.18
C GLY A 17 -7.27 -2.34 17.73
N ALA A 18 -7.94 -2.42 18.87
CA ALA A 18 -8.26 -3.71 19.52
C ALA A 18 -9.24 -4.57 18.71
N GLN A 19 -10.10 -3.94 17.90
CA GLN A 19 -11.05 -4.59 17.02
C GLN A 19 -10.88 -4.06 15.60
N LEU A 20 -10.99 -4.94 14.61
CA LEU A 20 -10.99 -4.56 13.21
C LEU A 20 -12.39 -4.05 12.83
N PRO A 21 -12.50 -3.07 11.91
CA PRO A 21 -13.79 -2.63 11.41
C PRO A 21 -14.48 -3.77 10.65
N ASP A 22 -15.82 -3.78 10.69
CA ASP A 22 -16.62 -4.73 9.91
C ASP A 22 -16.24 -4.67 8.41
N PRO A 23 -15.98 -5.80 7.74
CA PRO A 23 -15.54 -5.83 6.34
C PRO A 23 -16.46 -5.14 5.32
N GLY A 24 -17.77 -5.09 5.62
CA GLY A 24 -18.80 -4.45 4.80
C GLY A 24 -19.07 -3.00 5.15
N SER A 25 -18.49 -2.49 6.24
CA SER A 25 -18.71 -1.13 6.71
C SER A 25 -17.96 -0.06 5.90
N THR A 26 -18.33 1.21 6.14
CA THR A 26 -17.67 2.39 5.55
C THR A 26 -17.41 3.44 6.63
N PRO A 27 -16.51 3.15 7.61
CA PRO A 27 -16.42 3.87 8.89
C PRO A 27 -16.18 5.39 8.78
N VAL A 28 -15.53 5.85 7.70
CA VAL A 28 -15.25 7.28 7.45
C VAL A 28 -16.01 7.85 6.25
N GLY A 29 -16.98 7.09 5.74
CA GLY A 29 -17.57 7.33 4.44
C GLY A 29 -16.52 7.28 3.33
N PRO A 30 -16.86 7.60 2.08
CA PRO A 30 -18.21 7.77 1.58
C PRO A 30 -18.99 6.46 1.70
N GLY A 31 -20.25 6.51 2.16
CA GLY A 31 -21.06 5.30 2.37
C GLY A 31 -21.79 4.78 1.13
N LYS A 32 -21.59 5.40 -0.04
CA LYS A 32 -22.29 5.04 -1.29
C LYS A 32 -21.32 5.05 -2.47
N LYS A 33 -21.46 4.06 -3.36
CA LYS A 33 -20.62 3.87 -4.55
C LYS A 33 -20.46 5.14 -5.42
N PRO A 34 -21.51 5.87 -5.84
CA PRO A 34 -21.32 7.05 -6.68
C PRO A 34 -20.49 8.14 -5.99
N LYS A 35 -20.70 8.36 -4.69
CA LYS A 35 -19.92 9.31 -3.89
C LYS A 35 -18.47 8.87 -3.75
N ALA A 36 -18.23 7.57 -3.63
CA ALA A 36 -16.87 7.02 -3.54
C ALA A 36 -16.07 7.20 -4.82
N LEU A 37 -16.71 7.01 -5.98
CA LEU A 37 -16.07 7.24 -7.27
C LEU A 37 -15.72 8.73 -7.43
N ALA A 38 -16.67 9.64 -7.18
CA ALA A 38 -16.40 11.08 -7.27
C ALA A 38 -15.28 11.54 -6.30
N LYS A 39 -15.24 11.00 -5.08
CA LYS A 39 -14.16 11.29 -4.13
C LYS A 39 -12.83 10.68 -4.56
N LEU A 40 -12.83 9.48 -5.15
CA LEU A 40 -11.62 8.85 -5.67
C LEU A 40 -11.02 9.68 -6.81
N ASP A 41 -11.85 10.21 -7.71
CA ASP A 41 -11.41 11.06 -8.82
C ASP A 41 -10.76 12.35 -8.27
N SER A 42 -11.42 13.03 -7.33
CA SER A 42 -10.86 14.23 -6.68
C SER A 42 -9.59 13.95 -5.87
N ALA A 43 -9.52 12.79 -5.20
CA ALA A 43 -8.30 12.36 -4.51
C ALA A 43 -7.17 12.08 -5.51
N GLY A 44 -7.50 11.53 -6.69
CA GLY A 44 -6.55 11.23 -7.75
C GLY A 44 -5.82 12.45 -8.29
N GLU A 45 -6.53 13.55 -8.56
CA GLU A 45 -5.90 14.80 -9.02
C GLU A 45 -4.84 15.32 -8.03
N ARG A 46 -5.21 15.36 -6.74
CA ARG A 46 -4.32 15.84 -5.67
C ARG A 46 -3.17 14.87 -5.42
N LEU A 47 -3.46 13.57 -5.44
CA LEU A 47 -2.47 12.52 -5.26
C LEU A 47 -1.43 12.54 -6.39
N SER A 48 -1.85 12.77 -7.63
CA SER A 48 -0.98 12.91 -8.79
C SER A 48 -0.01 14.08 -8.62
N ALA A 49 -0.52 15.27 -8.27
CA ALA A 49 0.33 16.46 -8.08
C ALA A 49 1.36 16.30 -6.95
N LEU A 50 0.95 15.69 -5.83
CA LEU A 50 1.87 15.41 -4.71
C LEU A 50 2.89 14.33 -5.06
N GLN A 51 2.48 13.31 -5.82
CA GLN A 51 3.42 12.29 -6.31
C GLN A 51 4.45 12.91 -7.26
N GLU A 52 4.02 13.79 -8.18
CA GLU A 52 4.92 14.53 -9.06
C GLU A 52 5.93 15.36 -8.26
N SER A 53 5.46 16.06 -7.24
CA SER A 53 6.33 16.85 -6.35
C SER A 53 7.34 15.94 -5.61
N LEU A 54 6.90 14.79 -5.10
CA LEU A 54 7.79 13.81 -4.47
C LEU A 54 8.85 13.32 -5.46
N TYR A 55 8.45 13.03 -6.70
CA TYR A 55 9.36 12.56 -7.74
C TYR A 55 10.39 13.62 -8.12
N ALA A 56 9.94 14.86 -8.32
CA ALA A 56 10.81 15.99 -8.62
C ALA A 56 11.81 16.25 -7.49
N GLU A 57 11.37 16.16 -6.23
CA GLU A 57 12.25 16.26 -5.07
C GLU A 57 13.34 15.17 -5.09
N GLY A 58 12.97 13.93 -5.39
CA GLY A 58 13.92 12.82 -5.54
C GLY A 58 14.93 13.05 -6.66
N VAL A 59 14.49 13.61 -7.80
CA VAL A 59 15.38 14.05 -8.89
C VAL A 59 16.33 15.15 -8.44
N GLY A 60 15.85 16.08 -7.61
CA GLY A 60 16.62 17.15 -6.99
C GLY A 60 17.58 16.68 -5.88
N GLY A 61 17.67 15.38 -5.61
CA GLY A 61 18.57 14.80 -4.61
C GLY A 61 17.95 14.59 -3.23
N GLY A 62 16.64 14.80 -3.07
CA GLY A 62 15.93 14.42 -1.86
C GLY A 62 15.98 12.91 -1.63
N THR A 63 15.88 12.50 -0.35
CA THR A 63 16.00 11.09 0.06
C THR A 63 14.65 10.42 0.33
N ARG A 64 13.56 11.19 0.35
CA ARG A 64 12.26 10.74 0.82
C ARG A 64 11.57 9.83 -0.18
N SER A 65 10.85 8.83 0.30
CA SER A 65 9.99 7.96 -0.51
C SER A 65 8.79 7.46 0.30
N VAL A 66 7.81 6.86 -0.36
CA VAL A 66 6.66 6.23 0.31
C VAL A 66 6.62 4.76 -0.04
N LEU A 67 6.38 3.89 0.93
CA LEU A 67 6.19 2.45 0.73
C LEU A 67 4.79 2.01 1.19
N LEU A 68 3.92 1.69 0.23
CA LEU A 68 2.63 1.07 0.47
C LEU A 68 2.77 -0.46 0.55
N VAL A 69 2.50 -1.04 1.71
CA VAL A 69 2.44 -2.50 1.89
C VAL A 69 1.00 -2.96 1.86
N LEU A 70 0.62 -3.75 0.87
CA LEU A 70 -0.72 -4.33 0.75
C LEU A 70 -0.71 -5.78 1.22
N GLN A 71 -1.49 -6.05 2.27
CA GLN A 71 -1.74 -7.38 2.78
C GLN A 71 -3.23 -7.71 2.86
N GLY A 72 -3.54 -8.98 2.96
CA GLY A 72 -4.91 -9.48 3.07
C GLY A 72 -5.07 -10.85 2.42
N MET A 73 -6.15 -11.54 2.78
CA MET A 73 -6.48 -12.85 2.22
C MET A 73 -6.53 -12.83 0.69
N ASP A 74 -6.32 -13.97 0.05
CA ASP A 74 -6.56 -14.07 -1.38
C ASP A 74 -8.01 -13.67 -1.70
N THR A 75 -8.16 -12.99 -2.84
CA THR A 75 -9.37 -12.28 -3.27
C THR A 75 -9.71 -10.96 -2.53
N SER A 76 -8.96 -10.54 -1.50
CA SER A 76 -9.16 -9.23 -0.82
C SER A 76 -9.08 -8.03 -1.78
N GLY A 77 -8.33 -8.21 -2.87
CA GLY A 77 -8.29 -7.32 -4.01
C GLY A 77 -7.07 -6.41 -4.08
N LYS A 78 -5.94 -6.86 -3.52
CA LYS A 78 -4.61 -6.21 -3.63
C LYS A 78 -4.32 -5.72 -5.06
N GLY A 79 -4.29 -6.60 -6.06
CA GLY A 79 -4.10 -6.21 -7.45
C GLY A 79 -5.16 -5.25 -8.04
N GLY A 80 -6.40 -5.27 -7.52
CA GLY A 80 -7.42 -4.30 -7.89
C GLY A 80 -7.15 -2.91 -7.28
N THR A 81 -6.72 -2.87 -6.02
CA THR A 81 -6.25 -1.64 -5.37
C THR A 81 -5.07 -1.05 -6.13
N VAL A 82 -4.08 -1.87 -6.47
CA VAL A 82 -2.90 -1.46 -7.27
C VAL A 82 -3.35 -0.80 -8.57
N SER A 83 -4.19 -1.48 -9.36
CA SER A 83 -4.64 -0.96 -10.66
C SER A 83 -5.44 0.34 -10.56
N HIS A 84 -6.27 0.51 -9.54
CA HIS A 84 -7.15 1.68 -9.42
C HIS A 84 -6.50 2.85 -8.68
N VAL A 85 -5.59 2.60 -7.75
CA VAL A 85 -4.95 3.66 -6.95
C VAL A 85 -3.66 4.12 -7.62
N LEU A 86 -2.82 3.19 -8.12
CA LEU A 86 -1.61 3.58 -8.84
C LEU A 86 -1.90 4.06 -10.26
N GLY A 87 -3.07 3.71 -10.81
CA GLY A 87 -3.55 4.31 -12.06
C GLY A 87 -3.88 5.80 -11.94
N LEU A 88 -3.87 6.38 -10.73
CA LEU A 88 -4.12 7.82 -10.51
C LEU A 88 -2.85 8.67 -10.63
N VAL A 89 -1.68 8.05 -10.64
CA VAL A 89 -0.38 8.76 -10.58
C VAL A 89 0.50 8.41 -11.77
N ASN A 90 1.58 9.16 -11.97
CA ASN A 90 2.50 8.91 -13.07
C ASN A 90 3.28 7.59 -12.84
N PRO A 91 3.22 6.62 -13.78
CA PRO A 91 3.89 5.33 -13.61
C PRO A 91 5.40 5.42 -13.43
N MET A 92 6.06 6.49 -13.89
CA MET A 92 7.51 6.68 -13.69
C MET A 92 7.88 6.89 -12.22
N GLY A 93 6.97 7.46 -11.43
CA GLY A 93 7.15 7.67 -9.99
C GLY A 93 6.73 6.49 -9.14
N VAL A 94 6.37 5.35 -9.75
CA VAL A 94 5.87 4.17 -9.04
C VAL A 94 6.84 3.00 -9.19
N HIS A 95 7.12 2.32 -8.07
CA HIS A 95 7.85 1.05 -8.06
C HIS A 95 6.95 -0.08 -7.53
N TYR A 96 6.43 -0.92 -8.42
CA TYR A 96 5.60 -2.05 -8.04
C TYR A 96 6.41 -3.34 -7.88
N ALA A 97 6.21 -4.03 -6.76
CA ALA A 97 6.75 -5.37 -6.52
C ALA A 97 5.67 -6.31 -5.95
N GLY A 98 5.38 -7.37 -6.70
CA GLY A 98 4.48 -8.44 -6.25
C GLY A 98 5.26 -9.66 -5.79
N PHE A 99 5.05 -10.08 -4.54
CA PHE A 99 5.78 -11.23 -3.99
C PHE A 99 4.96 -12.51 -4.12
N LYS A 100 5.61 -13.55 -4.65
CA LYS A 100 5.12 -14.94 -4.68
C LYS A 100 5.89 -15.79 -3.67
N ALA A 101 5.60 -17.10 -3.64
CA ALA A 101 6.41 -18.06 -2.91
C ALA A 101 7.90 -17.88 -3.27
N PRO A 102 8.82 -17.90 -2.28
CA PRO A 102 10.22 -17.64 -2.54
C PRO A 102 10.83 -18.69 -3.45
N THR A 103 11.71 -18.29 -4.36
CA THR A 103 12.43 -19.21 -5.24
C THR A 103 13.48 -20.02 -4.47
N PRO A 104 14.00 -21.13 -5.02
CA PRO A 104 15.12 -21.85 -4.39
C PRO A 104 16.34 -20.97 -4.12
N ALA A 105 16.59 -19.95 -4.96
CA ALA A 105 17.67 -19.00 -4.75
C ALA A 105 17.39 -18.05 -3.59
N GLU A 106 16.18 -17.51 -3.51
CA GLU A 106 15.77 -16.63 -2.40
C GLU A 106 15.81 -17.35 -1.07
N ARG A 107 15.43 -18.63 -1.02
CA ARG A 107 15.48 -19.46 0.20
C ARG A 107 16.89 -19.70 0.75
N ARG A 108 17.94 -19.43 -0.02
CA ARG A 108 19.35 -19.50 0.46
C ARG A 108 19.80 -18.23 1.18
N HIS A 109 18.98 -17.18 1.18
CA HIS A 109 19.25 -15.93 1.86
C HIS A 109 18.26 -15.71 3.01
N HIS A 110 18.57 -14.73 3.86
CA HIS A 110 17.58 -14.21 4.81
C HIS A 110 16.35 -13.67 4.05
N TYR A 111 15.14 -13.88 4.56
CA TYR A 111 13.92 -13.53 3.81
C TYR A 111 13.83 -12.04 3.41
N LEU A 112 14.35 -11.14 4.24
CA LEU A 112 14.42 -9.71 3.93
C LEU A 112 15.33 -9.36 2.73
N TRP A 113 16.23 -10.25 2.31
CA TRP A 113 17.14 -10.00 1.20
C TRP A 113 16.39 -9.68 -0.10
N ARG A 114 15.36 -10.47 -0.44
CA ARG A 114 14.57 -10.22 -1.66
C ARG A 114 13.68 -8.99 -1.52
N ILE A 115 13.27 -8.67 -0.29
CA ILE A 115 12.42 -7.52 0.02
C ILE A 115 13.21 -6.23 -0.17
N ARG A 116 14.43 -6.17 0.37
CA ARG A 116 15.34 -5.02 0.25
C ARG A 116 15.66 -4.65 -1.21
N LYS A 117 15.73 -5.65 -2.09
CA LYS A 117 15.98 -5.44 -3.53
C LYS A 117 14.85 -4.71 -4.26
N GLN A 118 13.67 -4.66 -3.67
CA GLN A 118 12.48 -4.06 -4.27
C GLN A 118 12.07 -2.77 -3.54
N LEU A 119 12.92 -2.21 -2.67
CA LEU A 119 12.60 -0.96 -2.02
C LEU A 119 12.48 0.18 -3.06
N PRO A 120 11.54 1.12 -2.87
CA PRO A 120 11.46 2.29 -3.74
C PRO A 120 12.73 3.11 -3.66
N LYS A 121 13.09 3.75 -4.77
CA LYS A 121 14.13 4.78 -4.77
C LYS A 121 13.56 6.08 -4.18
N PRO A 122 14.43 7.03 -3.77
CA PRO A 122 13.98 8.37 -3.44
C PRO A 122 13.12 8.98 -4.55
N GLY A 123 12.09 9.70 -4.14
CA GLY A 123 11.06 10.28 -5.02
C GLY A 123 9.97 9.33 -5.50
N GLN A 124 10.04 8.03 -5.16
CA GLN A 124 9.05 7.05 -5.63
C GLN A 124 7.99 6.69 -4.57
N ILE A 125 6.83 6.28 -5.08
CA ILE A 125 5.86 5.48 -4.32
C ILE A 125 6.11 4.00 -4.65
N GLY A 126 6.70 3.27 -3.70
CA GLY A 126 6.82 1.82 -3.73
C GLY A 126 5.52 1.13 -3.34
N VAL A 127 5.17 0.04 -4.02
CA VAL A 127 4.01 -0.78 -3.66
C VAL A 127 4.38 -2.25 -3.60
N PHE A 128 4.17 -2.84 -2.43
CA PHE A 128 4.33 -4.25 -2.15
C PHE A 128 2.96 -4.94 -2.19
N ASP A 129 2.68 -5.71 -3.24
CA ASP A 129 1.55 -6.67 -3.27
C ASP A 129 2.02 -7.99 -2.66
N ARG A 130 1.58 -8.23 -1.41
CA ARG A 130 2.27 -9.09 -0.42
C ARG A 130 3.64 -8.49 -0.05
N SER A 131 4.32 -9.02 0.95
CA SER A 131 5.53 -8.38 1.51
C SER A 131 6.33 -9.33 2.40
N HIS A 132 7.30 -8.79 3.16
CA HIS A 132 8.01 -9.49 4.24
C HIS A 132 7.10 -10.12 5.30
N TYR A 133 5.84 -9.70 5.38
CA TYR A 133 4.86 -10.31 6.26
C TYR A 133 4.45 -11.73 5.81
N GLU A 134 4.65 -12.12 4.55
CA GLU A 134 4.42 -13.50 4.11
C GLU A 134 5.31 -14.50 4.83
N ASP A 135 6.53 -14.08 5.18
CA ASP A 135 7.48 -14.91 5.91
C ASP A 135 7.09 -15.10 7.37
N ILE A 136 6.08 -14.44 7.91
CA ILE A 136 5.52 -14.82 9.23
C ILE A 136 4.10 -15.34 9.13
N LEU A 137 3.33 -14.89 8.14
CA LEU A 137 1.93 -15.27 7.96
C LEU A 137 1.79 -16.76 7.60
N VAL A 138 2.27 -17.15 6.41
CA VAL A 138 2.09 -18.52 5.90
C VAL A 138 2.82 -19.54 6.77
N PRO A 139 4.11 -19.35 7.14
CA PRO A 139 4.81 -20.30 7.99
C PRO A 139 4.19 -20.49 9.37
N ARG A 140 3.53 -19.45 9.93
CA ARG A 140 2.78 -19.60 11.17
C ARG A 140 1.55 -20.48 10.99
N VAL A 141 0.74 -20.22 9.96
CA VAL A 141 -0.49 -21.00 9.71
C VAL A 141 -0.15 -22.47 9.41
N SER A 142 0.94 -22.72 8.68
CA SER A 142 1.42 -24.07 8.37
C SER A 142 2.23 -24.73 9.50
N GLY A 143 2.37 -24.10 10.67
CA GLY A 143 3.11 -24.68 11.80
C GLY A 143 4.64 -24.80 11.60
N LEU A 144 5.20 -24.09 10.62
CA LEU A 144 6.62 -24.13 10.26
C LEU A 144 7.50 -23.21 11.12
N LEU A 145 6.92 -22.42 12.01
CA LEU A 145 7.67 -21.55 12.94
C LEU A 145 7.32 -21.84 14.39
N THR A 146 8.36 -22.08 15.18
CA THR A 146 8.27 -22.10 16.64
C THR A 146 7.88 -20.73 17.21
N ALA A 147 7.38 -20.69 18.45
CA ALA A 147 7.05 -19.43 19.10
C ALA A 147 8.25 -18.47 19.24
N ALA A 148 9.46 -19.03 19.46
CA ALA A 148 10.70 -18.27 19.54
C ALA A 148 11.06 -17.63 18.19
N GLU A 149 10.94 -18.38 17.08
CA GLU A 149 11.19 -17.86 15.74
C GLU A 149 10.17 -16.79 15.34
N ARG A 150 8.90 -16.97 15.68
CA ARG A 150 7.87 -15.93 15.46
C ARG A 150 8.22 -14.64 16.20
N ARG A 151 8.59 -14.74 17.48
CA ARG A 151 9.01 -13.58 18.29
C ARG A 151 10.22 -12.88 17.67
N ARG A 152 11.22 -13.64 17.22
CA ARG A 152 12.40 -13.09 16.55
C ARG A 152 12.02 -12.35 15.26
N ARG A 153 11.20 -12.96 14.39
CA ARG A 153 10.74 -12.34 13.14
C ARG A 153 9.96 -11.04 13.36
N TYR A 154 9.11 -10.95 14.39
CA TYR A 154 8.47 -9.67 14.72
C TYR A 154 9.49 -8.57 15.06
N GLY A 155 10.55 -8.90 15.80
CA GLY A 155 11.64 -7.97 16.11
C GLY A 155 12.43 -7.55 14.86
N GLU A 156 12.79 -8.51 14.00
CA GLU A 156 13.47 -8.25 12.73
C GLU A 156 12.64 -7.36 11.80
N ILE A 157 11.32 -7.58 11.71
CA ILE A 157 10.41 -6.76 10.90
C ILE A 157 10.35 -5.32 11.43
N ASN A 158 10.20 -5.13 12.73
CA ASN A 158 10.15 -3.79 13.31
C ASN A 158 11.48 -3.05 13.14
N ALA A 159 12.61 -3.75 13.32
CA ALA A 159 13.93 -3.16 13.09
C ALA A 159 14.14 -2.76 11.62
N PHE A 160 13.71 -3.61 10.69
CA PHE A 160 13.74 -3.30 9.27
C PHE A 160 12.87 -2.09 8.92
N GLU A 161 11.64 -2.01 9.41
CA GLU A 161 10.75 -0.89 9.13
C GLU A 161 11.21 0.43 9.78
N GLN A 162 11.84 0.36 10.96
CA GLN A 162 12.51 1.50 11.58
C GLN A 162 13.68 1.99 10.72
N GLU A 163 14.54 1.09 10.23
CA GLU A 163 15.65 1.45 9.33
C GLU A 163 15.15 2.16 8.06
N LEU A 164 14.03 1.70 7.48
CA LEU A 164 13.41 2.37 6.33
C LEU A 164 12.94 3.78 6.68
N ALA A 165 12.27 3.95 7.83
CA ALA A 165 11.80 5.24 8.29
C ALA A 165 12.96 6.22 8.54
N ASP A 166 14.03 5.75 9.18
CA ASP A 166 15.24 6.53 9.46
C ASP A 166 15.94 6.96 8.16
N ALA A 167 15.85 6.13 7.11
CA ALA A 167 16.37 6.44 5.77
C ALA A 167 15.45 7.36 4.93
N GLY A 168 14.32 7.81 5.47
CA GLY A 168 13.39 8.73 4.79
C GLY A 168 12.23 8.05 4.04
N THR A 169 12.03 6.74 4.22
CA THR A 169 10.88 6.02 3.64
C THR A 169 9.69 6.05 4.58
N THR A 170 8.59 6.67 4.17
CA THR A 170 7.32 6.63 4.92
C THR A 170 6.57 5.33 4.62
N VAL A 171 6.42 4.47 5.63
CA VAL A 171 5.79 3.14 5.46
C VAL A 171 4.30 3.20 5.79
N VAL A 172 3.45 2.82 4.84
CA VAL A 172 1.98 2.75 4.97
C VAL A 172 1.54 1.30 4.78
N LYS A 173 1.16 0.60 5.87
CA LYS A 173 0.75 -0.81 5.79
C LYS A 173 -0.76 -0.93 5.82
N VAL A 174 -1.33 -1.57 4.82
CA VAL A 174 -2.77 -1.71 4.64
C VAL A 174 -3.16 -3.18 4.62
N PHE A 175 -4.03 -3.56 5.54
CA PHE A 175 -4.72 -4.83 5.52
C PHE A 175 -6.10 -4.65 4.87
N LEU A 176 -6.31 -5.33 3.75
CA LEU A 176 -7.59 -5.35 3.04
C LEU A 176 -8.51 -6.40 3.68
N HIS A 177 -9.38 -5.94 4.58
CA HIS A 177 -10.23 -6.78 5.42
C HIS A 177 -11.51 -7.17 4.66
N ILE A 178 -11.62 -8.43 4.25
CA ILE A 178 -12.83 -9.00 3.64
C ILE A 178 -13.45 -10.05 4.54
N SER A 179 -14.76 -10.25 4.42
CA SER A 179 -15.47 -11.33 5.10
C SER A 179 -15.20 -12.69 4.41
N PRO A 180 -15.34 -13.82 5.12
CA PRO A 180 -15.26 -15.14 4.49
C PRO A 180 -16.38 -15.37 3.47
N GLU A 181 -17.55 -14.75 3.63
CA GLU A 181 -18.66 -14.82 2.66
C GLU A 181 -18.30 -14.08 1.36
N GLU A 182 -17.73 -12.89 1.47
CA GLU A 182 -17.27 -12.14 0.29
C GLU A 182 -16.12 -12.86 -0.40
N GLN A 183 -15.20 -13.47 0.34
CA GLN A 183 -14.14 -14.30 -0.27
C GLN A 183 -14.75 -15.45 -1.10
N LEU A 184 -15.73 -16.16 -0.56
CA LEU A 184 -16.41 -17.26 -1.26
C LEU A 184 -17.06 -16.77 -2.55
N LYS A 185 -17.79 -15.66 -2.47
CA LYS A 185 -18.44 -15.03 -3.63
C LYS A 185 -17.42 -14.67 -4.70
N ARG A 186 -16.27 -14.12 -4.32
CA ARG A 186 -15.20 -13.75 -5.27
C ARG A 186 -14.52 -14.96 -5.90
N LEU A 187 -14.33 -16.05 -5.15
CA LEU A 187 -13.79 -17.30 -5.68
C LEU A 187 -14.75 -17.94 -6.68
N LYS A 188 -16.05 -18.06 -6.34
CA LYS A 188 -17.09 -18.53 -7.26
C LYS A 188 -17.12 -17.72 -8.56
N ALA A 189 -17.16 -16.40 -8.43
CA ALA A 189 -17.14 -15.50 -9.58
C ALA A 189 -15.86 -15.57 -10.44
N ARG A 190 -14.74 -16.09 -9.91
CA ARG A 190 -13.54 -16.37 -10.74
C ARG A 190 -13.69 -17.63 -11.55
N LEU A 191 -14.31 -18.68 -10.99
CA LEU A 191 -14.57 -19.95 -11.67
C LEU A 191 -15.68 -19.83 -12.72
N GLU A 192 -16.69 -19.01 -12.45
CA GLU A 192 -17.84 -18.79 -13.34
C GLU A 192 -17.54 -17.79 -14.48
N THR A 193 -16.42 -17.07 -14.44
CA THR A 193 -16.01 -16.12 -15.49
C THR A 193 -14.75 -16.62 -16.22
N PRO A 194 -14.83 -17.10 -17.48
CA PRO A 194 -13.69 -17.64 -18.22
C PRO A 194 -12.45 -16.72 -18.24
N GLU A 195 -12.64 -15.41 -18.39
CA GLU A 195 -11.56 -14.42 -18.46
C GLU A 195 -10.84 -14.23 -17.11
N LYS A 196 -11.36 -14.83 -16.03
CA LYS A 196 -10.78 -14.78 -14.68
C LYS A 196 -10.18 -16.12 -14.25
N HIS A 197 -10.26 -17.18 -15.05
CA HIS A 197 -9.70 -18.50 -14.70
C HIS A 197 -8.20 -18.41 -14.36
N TRP A 198 -7.45 -17.60 -15.09
CA TRP A 198 -6.02 -17.36 -14.81
C TRP A 198 -5.74 -16.73 -13.43
N LYS A 199 -6.75 -16.12 -12.79
CA LYS A 199 -6.65 -15.55 -11.44
C LYS A 199 -7.00 -16.54 -10.33
N TYR A 200 -7.48 -17.73 -10.67
CA TYR A 200 -7.84 -18.75 -9.69
C TYR A 200 -6.65 -19.68 -9.42
N ASN A 201 -6.38 -19.92 -8.14
CA ASN A 201 -5.44 -20.94 -7.71
C ASN A 201 -6.18 -21.95 -6.83
N PRO A 202 -6.11 -23.27 -7.11
CA PRO A 202 -6.68 -24.28 -6.21
C PRO A 202 -6.22 -24.15 -4.75
N GLY A 203 -4.99 -23.65 -4.51
CA GLY A 203 -4.48 -23.35 -3.16
C GLY A 203 -5.28 -22.29 -2.40
N ASP A 204 -6.08 -21.46 -3.09
CA ASP A 204 -6.99 -20.49 -2.45
C ASP A 204 -8.04 -21.22 -1.57
N LEU A 205 -8.40 -22.47 -1.90
CA LEU A 205 -9.31 -23.30 -1.09
C LEU A 205 -8.65 -23.79 0.19
N GLU A 206 -7.38 -24.15 0.15
CA GLU A 206 -6.61 -24.56 1.32
C GLU A 206 -6.39 -23.36 2.26
N ALA A 207 -6.05 -22.18 1.72
CA ALA A 207 -5.94 -20.98 2.52
C ALA A 207 -7.28 -20.62 3.18
N ARG A 208 -8.41 -20.84 2.47
CA ARG A 208 -9.76 -20.64 2.99
C ARG A 208 -10.10 -21.61 4.12
N SER A 209 -9.71 -22.88 4.06
CA SER A 209 -10.02 -23.84 5.14
C SER A 209 -9.32 -23.48 6.46
N HIS A 210 -8.21 -22.73 6.38
CA HIS A 210 -7.47 -22.21 7.54
C HIS A 210 -7.83 -20.77 7.91
N TRP A 211 -8.99 -20.26 7.49
CA TRP A 211 -9.39 -18.86 7.72
C TRP A 211 -9.19 -18.38 9.18
N PRO A 212 -9.64 -19.10 10.23
CA PRO A 212 -9.44 -18.65 11.61
C PRO A 212 -7.95 -18.49 11.96
N ALA A 213 -7.10 -19.43 11.55
CA ALA A 213 -5.66 -19.38 11.80
C ALA A 213 -5.00 -18.17 11.10
N TYR A 214 -5.44 -17.81 9.90
CA TYR A 214 -4.99 -16.59 9.23
C TYR A 214 -5.42 -15.33 9.98
N GLN A 215 -6.67 -15.27 10.48
CA GLN A 215 -7.15 -14.12 11.26
C GLN A 215 -6.34 -13.94 12.56
N GLU A 216 -6.04 -15.02 13.28
CA GLU A 216 -5.17 -15.00 14.46
C GLU A 216 -3.75 -14.55 14.11
N ALA A 217 -3.21 -15.02 12.98
CA ALA A 217 -1.89 -14.60 12.51
C ALA A 217 -1.83 -13.10 12.21
N TYR A 218 -2.85 -12.56 11.53
CA TYR A 218 -2.97 -11.13 11.28
C TYR A 218 -3.14 -10.32 12.56
N ALA A 219 -3.98 -10.75 13.50
CA ALA A 219 -4.18 -10.06 14.77
C ALA A 219 -2.86 -9.89 15.54
N ASP A 220 -2.04 -10.94 15.60
CA ASP A 220 -0.72 -10.86 16.21
C ASP A 220 0.28 -10.01 15.41
N ILE A 221 0.25 -10.06 14.07
CA ILE A 221 1.02 -9.15 13.23
C ILE A 221 0.72 -7.70 13.61
N PHE A 222 -0.56 -7.33 13.65
CA PHE A 222 -0.94 -5.95 13.97
C PHE A 222 -0.52 -5.55 15.39
N LYS A 223 -0.77 -6.42 16.37
CA LYS A 223 -0.38 -6.19 17.77
C LYS A 223 1.12 -6.03 17.96
N LYS A 224 1.93 -6.72 17.15
CA LYS A 224 3.39 -6.76 17.30
C LYS A 224 4.14 -5.79 16.39
N THR A 225 3.54 -5.34 15.29
CA THR A 225 4.24 -4.52 14.30
C THR A 225 3.52 -3.23 13.90
N SER A 226 2.35 -2.89 14.45
CA SER A 226 1.77 -1.55 14.25
C SER A 226 2.49 -0.53 15.14
N THR A 227 3.53 0.11 14.61
CA THR A 227 4.37 1.09 15.33
C THR A 227 4.03 2.52 14.91
N ALA A 228 4.55 3.53 15.63
CA ALA A 228 4.36 4.92 15.26
C ALA A 228 4.93 5.25 13.86
N HIS A 229 6.14 4.76 13.56
CA HIS A 229 6.85 4.99 12.30
C HIS A 229 6.36 4.10 11.14
N ALA A 230 5.72 2.96 11.43
CA ALA A 230 5.14 2.06 10.44
C ALA A 230 3.75 1.58 10.90
N PRO A 231 2.70 2.40 10.66
CA PRO A 231 1.33 2.08 10.99
C PRO A 231 0.77 0.88 10.24
N TRP A 232 -0.13 0.12 10.88
CA TRP A 232 -1.13 -0.68 10.18
C TRP A 232 -2.48 0.03 10.11
N TYR A 233 -3.11 -0.06 8.94
CA TYR A 233 -4.47 0.37 8.67
C TYR A 233 -5.32 -0.83 8.21
N ALA A 234 -6.48 -1.03 8.81
CA ALA A 234 -7.44 -2.04 8.38
C ALA A 234 -8.54 -1.39 7.54
N VAL A 235 -8.57 -1.71 6.25
CA VAL A 235 -9.53 -1.16 5.29
C VAL A 235 -10.63 -2.20 5.04
N PRO A 236 -11.89 -1.94 5.44
CA PRO A 236 -13.04 -2.70 4.97
C PRO A 236 -13.02 -2.84 3.44
N ALA A 237 -13.03 -4.07 2.95
CA ALA A 237 -12.71 -4.36 1.56
C ALA A 237 -13.77 -5.20 0.85
N ASP A 238 -14.92 -5.46 1.47
CA ASP A 238 -16.03 -6.13 0.77
C ASP A 238 -16.57 -5.26 -0.36
N HIS A 239 -16.62 -3.95 -0.10
CA HIS A 239 -16.94 -2.94 -1.09
C HIS A 239 -15.67 -2.45 -1.80
N LYS A 240 -15.41 -2.98 -3.00
CA LYS A 240 -14.26 -2.59 -3.84
C LYS A 240 -14.14 -1.07 -4.05
N TRP A 241 -15.27 -0.38 -4.20
CA TRP A 241 -15.31 1.07 -4.39
C TRP A 241 -14.85 1.83 -3.13
N TYR A 242 -15.24 1.37 -1.95
CA TYR A 242 -14.82 1.98 -0.68
C TYR A 242 -13.33 1.72 -0.44
N ARG A 243 -12.90 0.46 -0.64
CA ARG A 243 -11.50 0.05 -0.54
C ARG A 243 -10.59 0.92 -1.41
N ASN A 244 -10.94 1.12 -2.69
CA ASN A 244 -10.13 1.90 -3.61
C ASN A 244 -10.00 3.35 -3.14
N TRP A 245 -11.12 3.99 -2.78
CA TRP A 245 -11.10 5.34 -2.23
C TRP A 245 -10.29 5.42 -0.94
N ALA A 246 -10.51 4.52 0.02
CA ALA A 246 -9.86 4.57 1.32
C ALA A 246 -8.33 4.44 1.20
N VAL A 247 -7.84 3.55 0.32
CA VAL A 247 -6.40 3.42 0.09
C VAL A 247 -5.82 4.63 -0.63
N ALA A 248 -6.53 5.21 -1.61
CA ALA A 248 -6.10 6.45 -2.26
C ALA A 248 -6.05 7.61 -1.27
N GLU A 249 -7.05 7.74 -0.38
CA GLU A 249 -7.10 8.77 0.65
C GLU A 249 -6.00 8.57 1.69
N LEU A 250 -5.69 7.33 2.11
CA LEU A 250 -4.56 7.05 3.00
C LEU A 250 -3.22 7.52 2.40
N LEU A 251 -3.00 7.27 1.10
CA LEU A 251 -1.80 7.75 0.40
C LEU A 251 -1.80 9.28 0.26
N LEU A 252 -2.94 9.87 -0.08
CA LEU A 252 -3.10 11.31 -0.19
C LEU A 252 -2.81 12.01 1.15
N GLU A 253 -3.41 11.56 2.24
CA GLU A 253 -3.15 12.09 3.59
C GLU A 253 -1.68 11.91 4.00
N THR A 254 -1.04 10.82 3.56
CA THR A 254 0.38 10.57 3.83
C THR A 254 1.27 11.56 3.07
N LEU A 255 1.05 11.74 1.77
CA LEU A 255 1.85 12.67 0.96
C LEU A 255 1.58 14.13 1.32
N ALA A 256 0.34 14.48 1.67
CA ALA A 256 0.01 15.82 2.13
C ALA A 256 0.67 16.16 3.47
N GLU A 257 0.91 15.18 4.33
CA GLU A 257 1.70 15.37 5.57
C GLU A 257 3.20 15.40 5.29
N LEU A 258 3.67 14.63 4.31
CA LEU A 258 5.06 14.67 3.88
C LEU A 258 5.42 16.02 3.25
N ASP A 259 4.46 16.67 2.59
CA ASP A 259 4.61 17.97 1.94
C ASP A 259 5.85 18.01 1.01
N PRO A 260 5.89 17.16 -0.03
CA PRO A 260 6.98 17.17 -1.00
C PRO A 260 6.97 18.47 -1.80
N VAL A 261 8.16 19.04 -2.02
CA VAL A 261 8.32 20.33 -2.69
C VAL A 261 9.04 20.16 -4.02
N LEU A 262 8.66 20.96 -5.01
CA LEU A 262 9.43 21.05 -6.24
C LEU A 262 10.82 21.64 -5.93
N PRO A 263 11.90 21.08 -6.49
CA PRO A 263 13.23 21.64 -6.29
C PRO A 263 13.35 23.00 -6.98
N GLU A 264 14.10 23.91 -6.36
CA GLU A 264 14.48 25.17 -7.01
C GLU A 264 15.33 24.88 -8.26
N PRO A 265 15.14 25.62 -9.35
CA PRO A 265 15.92 25.41 -10.56
C PRO A 265 17.41 25.69 -10.29
N GLY A 266 18.27 24.78 -10.73
CA GLY A 266 19.73 24.96 -10.68
C GLY A 266 20.27 25.95 -11.71
N PHE A 267 19.41 26.75 -12.32
CA PHE A 267 19.70 27.70 -13.38
C PHE A 267 18.83 28.95 -13.25
N ASP A 268 19.30 30.06 -13.82
CA ASP A 268 18.52 31.30 -13.91
C ASP A 268 17.49 31.19 -15.04
N VAL A 269 16.22 31.16 -14.67
CA VAL A 269 15.09 30.98 -15.60
C VAL A 269 15.02 32.11 -16.63
N ASP A 270 15.22 33.36 -16.22
CA ASP A 270 15.12 34.51 -17.12
C ASP A 270 16.28 34.52 -18.11
N ALA A 271 17.49 34.14 -17.67
CA ALA A 271 18.64 33.99 -18.53
C ALA A 271 18.45 32.88 -19.57
N GLU A 272 17.90 31.72 -19.18
CA GLU A 272 17.60 30.62 -20.12
C GLU A 272 16.49 31.01 -21.12
N LEU A 273 15.43 31.69 -20.66
CA LEU A 273 14.39 32.21 -21.55
C LEU A 273 14.94 33.22 -22.56
N ALA A 274 15.91 34.06 -22.16
CA ALA A 274 16.57 34.99 -23.08
C ALA A 274 17.39 34.25 -24.16
N LYS A 275 18.12 33.20 -23.79
CA LYS A 275 18.87 32.36 -24.76
C LYS A 275 17.93 31.66 -25.75
N LEU A 276 16.79 31.16 -25.27
CA LEU A 276 15.83 30.42 -26.09
C LEU A 276 15.26 31.22 -27.26
N LYS A 277 15.12 32.55 -27.14
CA LYS A 277 14.55 33.42 -28.19
C LYS A 277 15.29 33.37 -29.54
N GLY A 278 16.50 32.81 -29.60
CA GLY A 278 17.29 32.67 -30.84
C GLY A 278 17.69 31.24 -31.21
N VAL A 279 17.21 30.21 -30.51
CA VAL A 279 17.64 28.82 -30.74
C VAL A 279 16.65 28.10 -31.67
N GLY A 280 17.13 27.64 -32.83
CA GLY A 280 16.40 26.70 -33.69
C GLY A 280 15.28 27.29 -34.57
N VAL A 281 15.09 28.61 -34.56
CA VAL A 281 14.20 29.30 -35.50
C VAL A 281 15.06 29.97 -36.57
N SER A 282 15.14 29.38 -37.76
CA SER A 282 15.59 30.09 -38.96
C SER A 282 14.53 31.14 -39.31
N ALA A 283 14.97 32.37 -39.56
CA ALA A 283 14.10 33.50 -39.94
C ALA A 283 13.21 33.19 -41.15
#